data_AF-A0A1M7EAI5-F1
#
_entry.id   AF-A0A1M7EAI5-F1
#
_cell.length_a   1.000
_cell.length_b   1.000
_cell.length_c   1.000
_cell.angle_alpha   90.00
_cell.angle_beta   90.00
_cell.angle_gamma   90.00
#
_symmetry.space_group_name_H-M   'P 1'
#
loop_
_entity.id
_entity.type
_entity.pdbx_description
1 polymer ?
#
loop_
_entity_poly.entity_id
_entity_poly.type
_entity_poly.pdbx_seq_one_letter_code
_entity_poly.pdbx_strand_id
1 'polypeptide(L)'
;MKKEDLIKQCRYYSGEEKCPYNEKNMQWFWDMARVFVSCNGNFTGAKDIYYKLHGRTFTGIPYQLLMVMFTGWGKYEHDIKSNLESFYNLIELYLDIVSDHISKDKIPNT
;
A
#
# COMPACT_ATOMS: atom_id res chain seq x y z
N MET A 1 -5.94 9.95 14.56
CA MET A 1 -6.64 8.69 14.19
C MET A 1 -6.08 7.58 15.06
N LYS A 2 -6.90 6.66 15.57
CA LYS A 2 -6.40 5.58 16.44
C LYS A 2 -5.77 4.47 15.59
N LYS A 3 -4.83 3.73 16.18
CA LYS A 3 -4.17 2.58 15.54
C LYS A 3 -5.19 1.57 14.98
N GLU A 4 -6.25 1.30 15.73
CA GLU A 4 -7.34 0.39 15.35
C GLU A 4 -8.09 0.88 14.10
N ASP A 5 -8.29 2.19 13.94
CA ASP A 5 -8.96 2.76 12.77
C ASP A 5 -8.09 2.66 11.51
N LEU A 6 -6.77 2.72 11.67
CA LEU A 6 -5.81 2.52 10.59
C LEU A 6 -5.76 1.06 10.15
N ILE A 7 -5.76 0.13 11.11
CA ILE A 7 -5.79 -1.32 10.83
C ILE A 7 -7.04 -1.66 10.02
N LYS A 8 -8.20 -1.10 10.38
CA LYS A 8 -9.46 -1.32 9.67
C LYS A 8 -9.44 -0.90 8.20
N GLN A 9 -8.52 -0.03 7.78
CA GLN A 9 -8.31 0.42 6.39
C GLN A 9 -7.33 -0.47 5.62
N CYS A 10 -6.69 -1.44 6.28
CA CYS A 10 -5.71 -2.32 5.66
C CYS A 10 -6.39 -3.60 5.14
N ARG A 11 -5.95 -4.07 3.96
CA ARG A 11 -6.41 -5.36 3.40
C ARG A 11 -5.65 -6.57 3.93
N TYR A 12 -4.36 -6.39 4.26
CA TYR A 12 -3.46 -7.49 4.58
C TYR A 12 -3.04 -7.52 6.05
N TYR A 13 -2.99 -6.38 6.73
CA TYR A 13 -2.52 -6.27 8.12
C TYR A 13 -3.69 -6.09 9.08
N SER A 14 -3.87 -7.03 10.01
CA SER A 14 -4.96 -7.00 11.02
C SER A 14 -4.44 -6.77 12.44
N GLY A 15 -3.17 -6.39 12.60
CA GLY A 15 -2.55 -6.13 13.91
C GLY A 15 -1.72 -7.29 14.47
N GLU A 16 -1.49 -8.33 13.68
CA GLU A 16 -0.67 -9.48 14.06
C GLU A 16 0.80 -9.07 14.31
N GLU A 17 1.47 -9.74 15.24
CA GLU A 17 2.89 -9.47 15.53
C GLU A 17 3.82 -9.94 14.40
N LYS A 18 3.44 -11.03 13.71
CA LYS A 18 4.21 -11.64 12.62
C LYS A 18 3.34 -11.78 11.38
N CYS A 19 3.97 -11.69 10.21
CA CYS A 19 3.28 -11.87 8.95
C CYS A 19 2.75 -13.32 8.84
N PRO A 20 1.44 -13.52 8.59
CA PRO A 20 0.87 -14.85 8.44
C PRO A 20 1.05 -15.43 7.03
N TYR A 21 1.50 -14.62 6.06
CA TYR A 21 1.61 -15.01 4.67
C TYR A 21 2.98 -15.61 4.35
N ASN A 22 3.00 -16.67 3.53
CA ASN A 22 4.22 -17.26 3.01
C ASN A 22 4.53 -16.81 1.57
N GLU A 23 3.54 -16.28 0.84
CA GLU A 23 3.73 -15.76 -0.52
C GLU A 23 4.41 -14.38 -0.48
N LYS A 24 5.35 -14.13 -1.40
CA LYS A 24 6.24 -12.97 -1.38
C LYS A 24 5.50 -11.64 -1.51
N ASN A 25 4.56 -11.54 -2.45
CA ASN A 25 3.80 -10.30 -2.65
C ASN A 25 2.88 -10.02 -1.47
N MET A 26 2.18 -11.04 -0.95
CA MET A 26 1.34 -10.92 0.25
C MET A 26 2.15 -10.51 1.48
N GLN A 27 3.36 -11.05 1.66
CA GLN A 27 4.27 -10.60 2.72
C GLN A 27 4.63 -9.12 2.57
N TRP A 28 4.95 -8.69 1.35
CA TRP A 28 5.27 -7.30 1.07
C TRP A 28 4.06 -6.38 1.30
N PHE A 29 2.86 -6.77 0.85
CA PHE A 29 1.62 -6.04 1.09
C PHE A 29 1.30 -5.89 2.58
N TRP A 30 1.45 -6.98 3.33
CA TRP A 30 1.31 -6.98 4.79
C TRP A 30 2.30 -6.01 5.42
N ASP A 31 3.56 -6.03 5.00
CA ASP A 31 4.59 -5.17 5.57
C ASP A 31 4.35 -3.68 5.28
N MET A 32 3.92 -3.33 4.06
CA MET A 32 3.56 -1.95 3.72
C MET A 32 2.39 -1.44 4.57
N ALA A 33 1.36 -2.28 4.77
CA ALA A 33 0.23 -1.95 5.64
C ALA A 33 0.65 -1.81 7.12
N ARG A 34 1.52 -2.71 7.61
CA ARG A 34 2.11 -2.61 8.95
C ARG A 34 2.89 -1.30 9.12
N VAL A 35 3.70 -0.91 8.14
CA VAL A 35 4.45 0.35 8.15
C VAL A 35 3.50 1.54 8.23
N PHE A 36 2.46 1.59 7.38
CA PHE A 36 1.42 2.62 7.42
C PHE A 36 0.80 2.78 8.81
N VAL A 37 0.42 1.67 9.45
CA VAL A 37 -0.12 1.69 10.82
C VAL A 37 0.93 2.15 11.83
N SER A 38 2.17 1.67 11.72
CA SER A 38 3.27 2.03 12.64
C SER A 38 3.66 3.51 12.57
N CYS A 39 3.47 4.14 11.41
CA CYS A 39 3.67 5.57 11.19
C CYS A 39 2.42 6.40 11.54
N ASN A 40 1.43 5.83 12.25
CA ASN A 40 0.17 6.49 12.59
C ASN A 40 -0.58 7.06 11.37
N GLY A 41 -0.44 6.41 10.21
CA GLY A 41 -1.02 6.84 8.95
C GLY A 41 -0.46 8.15 8.39
N ASN A 42 0.64 8.66 8.95
CA ASN A 42 1.31 9.87 8.48
C ASN A 42 2.66 9.49 7.88
N PHE A 43 2.74 9.48 6.55
CA PHE A 43 3.93 9.04 5.84
C PHE A 43 4.20 9.91 4.60
N THR A 44 5.23 10.76 4.70
CA THR A 44 5.63 11.62 3.57
C THR A 44 6.31 10.83 2.45
N GLY A 45 7.26 9.96 2.80
CA GLY A 45 7.96 9.10 1.82
C GLY A 45 8.49 9.84 0.60
N ALA A 46 8.40 9.19 -0.56
CA ALA A 46 8.75 9.72 -1.87
C ALA A 46 7.61 10.49 -2.55
N LYS A 47 6.71 11.12 -1.78
CA LYS A 47 5.53 11.83 -2.30
C LYS A 47 5.86 12.90 -3.34
N ASP A 48 6.95 13.65 -3.16
CA ASP A 48 7.35 14.68 -4.13
C ASP A 48 7.73 14.10 -5.49
N ILE A 49 8.35 12.92 -5.50
CA ILE A 49 8.68 12.19 -6.73
C ILE A 49 7.38 11.73 -7.39
N TYR A 50 6.48 11.12 -6.62
CA TYR A 50 5.19 10.66 -7.13
C TYR A 50 4.36 11.80 -7.75
N TYR A 51 4.35 12.95 -7.09
CA TYR A 51 3.69 14.16 -7.57
C TYR A 51 4.30 14.66 -8.88
N LYS A 52 5.64 14.75 -8.96
CA LYS A 52 6.35 15.17 -10.20
C LYS A 52 6.10 14.22 -11.38
N LEU A 53 5.81 12.95 -11.10
CA LEU A 53 5.46 11.95 -12.11
C LEU A 53 3.98 11.95 -12.50
N HIS A 54 3.16 12.85 -11.92
CA HIS A 54 1.70 12.84 -12.05
C HIS A 54 1.10 11.47 -11.72
N GLY A 55 1.57 10.86 -10.62
CA GLY A 55 1.20 9.50 -10.27
C GLY A 55 -0.30 9.30 -10.03
N ARG A 56 -0.81 8.11 -10.38
CA ARG A 56 -2.22 7.72 -10.26
C ARG A 56 -2.70 7.69 -8.80
N THR A 57 -3.98 7.91 -8.56
CA THR A 57 -4.62 7.61 -7.26
C THR A 57 -5.49 6.39 -7.40
N PHE A 58 -5.68 5.66 -6.30
CA PHE A 58 -6.46 4.43 -6.26
C PHE A 58 -7.46 4.52 -5.12
N THR A 59 -8.75 4.53 -5.43
CA THR A 59 -9.82 4.74 -4.44
C THR A 59 -9.83 3.66 -3.37
N GLY A 60 -9.41 2.43 -3.70
CA GLY A 60 -9.35 1.31 -2.76
C GLY A 60 -8.22 1.32 -1.74
N ILE A 61 -7.37 2.35 -1.75
CA ILE A 61 -6.17 2.44 -0.91
C ILE A 61 -6.08 3.84 -0.31
N PRO A 62 -5.88 3.96 1.02
CA PRO A 62 -5.55 5.25 1.61
C PRO A 62 -4.31 5.85 0.94
N TYR A 63 -4.37 7.12 0.56
CA TYR A 63 -3.26 7.78 -0.16
C TYR A 63 -1.92 7.66 0.57
N GLN A 64 -1.94 7.74 1.91
CA GLN A 64 -0.75 7.58 2.74
C GLN A 64 -0.16 6.16 2.66
N LEU A 65 -1.01 5.12 2.58
CA LEU A 65 -0.57 3.74 2.34
C LEU A 65 0.00 3.59 0.92
N LEU A 66 -0.61 4.22 -0.09
CA LEU A 66 -0.06 4.25 -1.45
C LEU A 66 1.34 4.89 -1.47
N MET A 67 1.59 5.93 -0.66
CA MET A 67 2.93 6.54 -0.54
C MET A 67 3.94 5.62 0.16
N VAL A 68 3.51 4.84 1.16
CA VAL A 68 4.35 3.80 1.77
C VAL A 68 4.76 2.77 0.70
N MET A 69 3.79 2.25 -0.06
CA MET A 69 4.03 1.28 -1.12
C MET A 69 4.96 1.82 -2.21
N PHE A 70 4.70 3.04 -2.70
CA PHE A 70 5.55 3.67 -3.72
C PHE A 70 6.99 3.86 -3.22
N THR A 71 7.14 4.30 -1.97
CA THR A 71 8.47 4.48 -1.36
C THR A 71 9.18 3.14 -1.14
N GLY A 72 8.44 2.08 -0.76
CA GLY A 72 8.97 0.74 -0.59
C GLY A 72 9.43 0.12 -1.90
N TRP A 73 8.62 0.21 -2.95
CA TRP A 73 8.95 -0.27 -4.29
C TRP A 73 10.12 0.51 -4.90
N GLY A 74 10.06 1.85 -4.87
CA GLY A 74 11.05 2.72 -5.51
C GLY A 74 12.46 2.62 -4.92
N LYS A 75 12.64 2.08 -3.71
CA LYS A 75 13.96 1.78 -3.13
C LYS A 75 14.75 0.73 -3.91
N TYR A 76 14.07 -0.14 -4.64
CA TYR A 76 14.68 -1.23 -5.39
C TYR A 76 14.70 -0.97 -6.90
N GLU A 77 14.30 0.22 -7.32
CA GLU A 77 14.17 0.59 -8.73
C GLU A 77 15.23 1.61 -9.13
N HIS A 78 16.02 1.27 -10.15
CA HIS A 78 17.07 2.14 -10.66
C HIS A 78 16.51 3.31 -11.48
N ASP A 79 15.38 3.11 -12.17
CA ASP A 79 14.67 4.14 -12.94
C ASP A 79 13.18 4.09 -12.63
N ILE A 80 12.77 4.87 -11.64
CA ILE A 80 11.37 4.99 -11.18
C ILE A 80 10.46 5.46 -12.31
N LYS A 81 10.92 6.35 -13.20
CA LYS A 81 10.08 6.94 -14.24
C LYS A 81 9.76 5.90 -15.31
N SER A 82 10.77 5.17 -15.77
CA SER A 82 10.60 4.15 -16.81
C SER A 82 9.84 2.91 -16.32
N ASN A 83 9.90 2.62 -15.02
CA ASN A 83 9.25 1.44 -14.43
C ASN A 83 7.93 1.75 -13.71
N LEU A 84 7.40 2.97 -13.80
CA LEU A 84 6.20 3.38 -13.06
C LEU A 84 4.98 2.47 -13.32
N GLU A 85 4.86 1.88 -14.51
CA GLU A 85 3.77 0.94 -14.80
C GLU A 85 3.90 -0.39 -14.03
N SER A 86 5.12 -0.84 -13.70
CA SER A 86 5.30 -2.05 -12.88
C SER A 86 4.81 -1.83 -11.45
N PHE A 87 4.99 -0.61 -10.92
CA PHE A 87 4.37 -0.20 -9.65
C PHE A 87 2.85 -0.26 -9.73
N TYR A 88 2.24 0.26 -10.81
CA TYR A 88 0.79 0.20 -10.96
C TYR A 88 0.26 -1.22 -11.06
N ASN A 89 0.94 -2.11 -11.80
CA ASN A 89 0.59 -3.53 -11.83
C ASN A 89 0.65 -4.18 -10.44
N LEU A 90 1.62 -3.79 -9.60
CA LEU A 90 1.72 -4.25 -8.21
C LEU A 90 0.57 -3.73 -7.33
N ILE A 91 0.11 -2.50 -7.58
CA ILE A 91 -1.06 -1.92 -6.89
C ILE A 91 -2.37 -2.59 -7.32
N GLU A 92 -2.55 -2.88 -8.60
CA GLU A 92 -3.69 -3.66 -9.07
C GLU A 92 -3.68 -5.06 -8.42
N LEU A 93 -2.51 -5.72 -8.39
CA LEU A 93 -2.39 -7.02 -7.70
C LEU A 93 -2.77 -6.95 -6.21
N TYR A 94 -2.38 -5.86 -5.52
CA TYR A 94 -2.77 -5.62 -4.13
C TYR A 94 -4.29 -5.56 -3.95
N LEU A 95 -4.99 -4.89 -4.88
CA LEU A 95 -6.45 -4.73 -4.88
C LEU A 95 -7.17 -6.03 -5.24
N ASP A 96 -6.57 -6.87 -6.08
CA ASP A 96 -7.18 -8.07 -6.68
C ASP A 96 -7.15 -9.30 -5.76
N ILE A 97 -6.04 -9.56 -5.07
CA ILE A 97 -5.85 -10.83 -4.35
C ILE A 97 -6.81 -11.00 -3.15
N VAL A 98 -7.32 -9.91 -2.57
CA VAL A 98 -8.29 -9.93 -1.44
C VAL A 98 -9.73 -9.71 -1.94
N SER A 99 -9.97 -9.89 -3.25
CA SER A 99 -11.22 -9.51 -3.93
C SER A 99 -12.48 -10.27 -3.51
N ASP A 100 -12.40 -11.38 -2.77
CA ASP A 100 -13.61 -12.18 -2.54
C ASP A 100 -14.65 -11.46 -1.66
N HIS A 101 -14.24 -10.48 -0.83
CA HIS A 101 -15.14 -9.79 0.10
C HIS A 101 -15.01 -8.25 0.16
N ILE A 102 -14.00 -7.63 -0.47
CA ILE A 102 -13.81 -6.16 -0.43
C ILE A 102 -13.55 -5.61 -1.84
N SER A 103 -14.46 -4.76 -2.32
CA SER A 103 -14.35 -4.07 -3.62
C SER A 103 -13.02 -3.34 -3.79
N LYS A 104 -12.44 -3.41 -5.01
CA LYS A 104 -11.20 -2.71 -5.38
C LYS A 104 -11.30 -1.19 -5.29
N ASP A 105 -12.51 -0.64 -5.37
CA ASP A 105 -12.77 0.80 -5.36
C ASP A 105 -13.11 1.36 -3.97
N LYS A 106 -13.01 0.53 -2.93
CA LYS A 106 -13.32 0.93 -1.55
C LYS A 106 -12.15 0.66 -0.64
N ILE A 107 -11.78 1.66 0.16
CA ILE A 107 -10.91 1.41 1.31
C ILE A 107 -11.72 0.53 2.28
N PRO A 108 -11.10 -0.51 2.87
CA PRO A 108 -11.75 -1.30 3.91
C PRO A 108 -12.33 -0.40 5.03
N ASN A 109 -13.59 -0.66 5.41
CA ASN A 109 -14.30 0.00 6.52
C ASN A 109 -14.36 1.54 6.48
N THR A 110 -14.35 2.16 5.30
CA THR A 110 -14.61 3.60 5.08
C THR A 110 -15.95 3.87 4.43
#